data_AF-A0A1Y3B6Y3-F1
#
_entry.id   AF-A0A1Y3B6Y3-F1
#
_cell.length_a   1.000
_cell.length_b   1.000
_cell.length_c   1.000
_cell.angle_alpha   90.00
_cell.angle_beta   90.00
_cell.angle_gamma   90.00
#
_symmetry.space_group_name_H-M   'P 1'
#
loop_
_entity.id
_entity.type
_entity.pdbx_description
1 polymer ?
#
loop_
_entity_poly.entity_id
_entity_poly.type
_entity_poly.pdbx_seq_one_letter_code
_entity_poly.pdbx_strand_id
1 'polypeptide(L)'
;MNDRDSIPDNNVIKDVKKTNQNNKNNNIYHEKQSRQLCALHALNNLFQNSNAFTKNELDSIAETLSPSSLILFNPHKSKFGFGNYDVNVILMALQNKDYEAVWFNRKKDPKRLNLNVIFGFILNIPNDCDFWKNALTFFTSSRRHWIAVRKFDSNYYNLDSKLKEPISIGQEENLFDFLQTNLAEKNAEVFVIVTKEIAQQNNCQF
;
A
#
# COMPACT_ATOMS: atom_id res chain seq x y z
N MET A 1 44.66 27.76 -51.42
CA MET A 1 44.07 26.42 -51.25
C MET A 1 43.74 26.30 -49.77
N ASN A 2 42.44 26.32 -49.42
CA ASN A 2 42.02 26.26 -48.02
C ASN A 2 41.62 24.82 -47.69
N ASP A 3 42.40 24.19 -46.81
CA ASP A 3 42.04 22.95 -46.13
C ASP A 3 40.83 23.22 -45.23
N ARG A 4 39.75 22.47 -45.44
CA ARG A 4 38.56 22.50 -44.59
C ARG A 4 38.59 21.31 -43.66
N ASP A 5 38.65 21.62 -42.36
CA ASP A 5 38.37 20.71 -41.26
C ASP A 5 36.99 20.06 -41.45
N SER A 6 36.97 18.74 -41.63
CA SER A 6 35.75 17.93 -41.65
C SER A 6 35.26 17.69 -40.22
N ILE A 7 34.20 18.40 -39.86
CA ILE A 7 33.40 18.24 -38.64
C ILE A 7 32.83 16.81 -38.58
N PRO A 8 32.92 16.08 -37.45
CA PRO A 8 32.42 14.70 -37.38
C PRO A 8 30.89 14.65 -37.34
N ASP A 9 30.35 13.62 -38.01
CA ASP A 9 28.92 13.40 -38.23
C ASP A 9 28.08 13.33 -36.94
N ASN A 10 27.05 14.18 -36.89
CA ASN A 10 26.04 14.27 -35.83
C ASN A 10 25.22 12.98 -35.58
N ASN A 11 25.39 11.94 -36.39
CA ASN A 11 24.71 10.66 -36.22
C ASN A 11 25.40 9.75 -35.21
N VAL A 12 26.74 9.83 -35.06
CA VAL A 12 27.47 9.01 -34.08
C VAL A 12 27.13 9.43 -32.63
N ILE A 13 26.85 10.72 -32.40
CA ILE A 13 26.45 11.24 -31.09
C ILE A 13 25.02 10.83 -30.71
N LYS A 14 24.16 10.59 -31.71
CA LYS A 14 22.77 10.13 -31.47
C LYS A 14 22.70 8.66 -31.12
N ASP A 15 23.63 7.84 -31.60
CA ASP A 15 23.65 6.40 -31.31
C ASP A 15 24.35 6.06 -29.99
N VAL A 16 25.31 6.88 -29.53
CA VAL A 16 25.92 6.74 -28.19
C VAL A 16 25.00 7.26 -27.06
N LYS A 17 24.07 8.18 -27.35
CA LYS A 17 23.05 8.61 -26.38
C LYS A 17 21.81 7.71 -26.33
N LYS A 18 21.71 6.71 -27.21
CA LYS A 18 20.53 5.83 -27.32
C LYS A 18 20.62 4.53 -26.51
N THR A 19 21.70 4.29 -25.77
CA THR A 19 21.99 3.00 -25.14
C THR A 19 22.09 2.99 -23.61
N ASN A 20 21.82 4.10 -22.91
CA ASN A 20 21.81 4.14 -21.44
C ASN A 20 20.50 4.63 -20.82
N GLN A 21 19.37 4.16 -21.35
CA GLN A 21 18.13 4.03 -20.60
C GLN A 21 17.53 2.65 -20.89
N ASN A 22 18.22 1.60 -20.45
CA ASN A 22 17.54 0.35 -20.13
C ASN A 22 16.67 0.62 -18.89
N ASN A 23 15.52 1.26 -19.12
CA ASN A 23 14.37 1.21 -18.23
C ASN A 23 14.01 -0.27 -18.08
N LYS A 24 14.54 -0.92 -17.04
CA LYS A 24 13.85 -2.04 -16.42
C LYS A 24 12.51 -1.48 -15.97
N ASN A 25 11.51 -1.58 -16.84
CA ASN A 25 10.12 -1.49 -16.44
C ASN A 25 9.86 -2.69 -15.54
N ASN A 26 10.26 -2.57 -14.26
CA ASN A 26 9.74 -3.41 -13.20
C ASN A 26 8.25 -3.10 -13.17
N ASN A 27 7.46 -3.95 -13.80
CA ASN A 27 6.01 -3.82 -13.85
C ASN A 27 5.47 -4.07 -12.44
N ILE A 28 5.45 -3.02 -11.61
CA ILE A 28 4.91 -3.06 -10.24
C ILE A 28 3.46 -3.53 -10.36
N TYR A 29 3.15 -4.64 -9.70
CA TYR A 29 1.81 -5.17 -9.65
C TYR A 29 0.89 -4.15 -8.96
N HIS A 30 -0.24 -3.84 -9.60
CA HIS A 30 -1.22 -2.89 -9.07
C HIS A 30 -2.65 -3.35 -9.38
N GLU A 31 -3.35 -3.76 -8.34
CA GLU A 31 -4.77 -4.05 -8.36
C GLU A 31 -5.57 -2.79 -8.03
N LYS A 32 -6.50 -2.44 -8.92
CA LYS A 32 -7.42 -1.33 -8.72
C LYS A 32 -8.63 -1.77 -7.93
N GLN A 33 -9.15 -0.88 -7.10
CA GLN A 33 -10.25 -1.20 -6.22
C GLN A 33 -11.50 -1.56 -7.01
N SER A 34 -12.06 -2.73 -6.69
CA SER A 34 -13.42 -3.09 -7.06
C SER A 34 -14.31 -3.06 -5.80
N ARG A 35 -15.49 -2.45 -5.90
CA ARG A 35 -16.48 -2.38 -4.81
C ARG A 35 -15.86 -1.82 -3.51
N GLN A 36 -16.08 -2.48 -2.37
CA GLN A 36 -15.58 -2.08 -1.05
C GLN A 36 -14.42 -2.98 -0.56
N LEU A 37 -13.64 -3.54 -1.48
CA LEU A 37 -12.58 -4.51 -1.18
C LEU A 37 -11.20 -3.85 -0.98
N CYS A 38 -11.14 -2.62 -0.49
CA CYS A 38 -9.88 -1.89 -0.34
C CYS A 38 -8.83 -2.64 0.50
N ALA A 39 -9.23 -3.34 1.57
CA ALA A 39 -8.31 -4.15 2.37
C ALA A 39 -7.69 -5.32 1.58
N LEU A 40 -8.51 -6.02 0.77
CA LEU A 40 -8.03 -7.10 -0.10
C LEU A 40 -6.98 -6.57 -1.09
N HIS A 41 -7.31 -5.48 -1.77
CA HIS A 41 -6.44 -4.89 -2.77
C HIS A 41 -5.19 -4.27 -2.14
N ALA A 42 -5.28 -3.68 -0.94
CA ALA A 42 -4.12 -3.22 -0.19
C ALA A 42 -3.17 -4.40 0.14
N LEU A 43 -3.71 -5.52 0.59
CA LEU A 43 -2.91 -6.73 0.86
C LEU A 43 -2.29 -7.30 -0.43
N ASN A 44 -3.06 -7.46 -1.51
CA ASN A 44 -2.54 -7.97 -2.79
C ASN A 44 -1.49 -7.04 -3.41
N ASN A 45 -1.71 -5.73 -3.34
CA ASN A 45 -0.74 -4.72 -3.76
C ASN A 45 0.52 -4.77 -2.88
N LEU A 46 0.36 -4.87 -1.57
CA LEU A 46 1.50 -5.02 -0.66
C LEU A 46 2.30 -6.27 -1.00
N PHE A 47 1.67 -7.41 -1.30
CA PHE A 47 2.37 -8.67 -1.60
C PHE A 47 2.76 -8.83 -3.08
N GLN A 48 2.32 -7.90 -3.93
CA GLN A 48 2.61 -7.87 -5.36
C GLN A 48 2.12 -9.11 -6.11
N ASN A 49 0.96 -9.63 -5.72
CA ASN A 49 0.35 -10.80 -6.35
C ASN A 49 -1.18 -10.77 -6.17
N SER A 50 -1.92 -10.95 -7.26
CA SER A 50 -3.40 -10.97 -7.26
C SER A 50 -4.00 -12.11 -6.45
N ASN A 51 -3.23 -13.18 -6.25
CA ASN A 51 -3.64 -14.37 -5.55
C ASN A 51 -2.94 -14.48 -4.19
N ALA A 52 -2.27 -13.42 -3.72
CA ALA A 52 -1.71 -13.41 -2.37
C ALA A 52 -2.83 -13.62 -1.35
N PHE A 53 -3.92 -12.86 -1.49
CA PHE A 53 -5.11 -12.99 -0.68
C PHE A 53 -6.33 -13.09 -1.58
N THR A 54 -7.34 -13.82 -1.12
CA THR A 54 -8.61 -13.93 -1.84
C THR A 54 -9.76 -13.38 -1.01
N LYS A 55 -10.83 -12.97 -1.68
CA LYS A 55 -12.07 -12.56 -1.00
C LYS A 55 -12.58 -13.67 -0.08
N ASN A 56 -12.58 -14.92 -0.55
CA ASN A 56 -13.06 -16.06 0.23
C ASN A 56 -12.21 -16.28 1.49
N GLU A 57 -10.89 -16.16 1.38
CA GLU A 57 -10.00 -16.24 2.54
C GLU A 57 -10.31 -15.16 3.58
N LEU A 58 -10.42 -13.89 3.17
CA LEU A 58 -10.75 -12.80 4.10
C LEU A 58 -12.18 -12.92 4.67
N ASP A 59 -13.11 -13.45 3.88
CA ASP A 59 -14.47 -13.75 4.35
C ASP A 59 -14.47 -14.83 5.44
N SER A 60 -13.75 -15.94 5.23
CA SER A 60 -13.62 -17.02 6.23
C SER A 60 -12.92 -16.54 7.51
N ILE A 61 -11.94 -15.65 7.40
CA ILE A 61 -11.31 -15.02 8.55
C ILE A 61 -12.33 -14.17 9.32
N ALA A 62 -13.09 -13.32 8.62
CA ALA A 62 -14.10 -12.48 9.25
C ALA A 62 -15.21 -13.30 9.95
N GLU A 63 -15.57 -14.46 9.40
CA GLU A 63 -16.51 -15.41 10.02
C GLU A 63 -15.91 -16.07 11.27
N THR A 64 -14.65 -16.49 11.20
CA THR A 64 -13.92 -17.10 12.33
C THR A 64 -13.77 -16.14 13.51
N LEU A 65 -13.57 -14.84 13.23
CA LEU A 65 -13.46 -13.80 14.26
C LEU A 65 -14.80 -13.47 14.94
N SER A 66 -15.94 -13.87 14.38
CA SER A 66 -17.28 -13.60 14.96
C SER A 66 -18.25 -14.78 14.77
N PRO A 67 -17.95 -15.95 15.36
CA PRO A 67 -18.70 -17.19 15.14
C PRO A 67 -20.13 -17.15 15.69
N SER A 68 -20.41 -16.26 16.64
CA SER A 68 -21.71 -16.13 17.33
C SER A 68 -22.60 -15.03 16.77
N SER A 69 -22.17 -14.32 15.72
CA SER A 69 -22.98 -13.28 15.09
C SER A 69 -23.94 -13.92 14.07
N LEU A 70 -25.24 -13.65 14.18
CA LEU A 70 -26.16 -13.87 13.05
C LEU A 70 -25.52 -13.19 11.83
N ILE A 71 -25.36 -13.90 10.71
CA ILE A 71 -24.65 -13.47 9.48
C ILE A 71 -24.94 -12.00 9.06
N LEU A 72 -26.09 -11.47 9.45
CA LEU A 72 -26.54 -10.09 9.25
C LEU A 72 -25.86 -9.01 10.16
N PHE A 73 -25.05 -9.39 11.16
CA PHE A 73 -24.41 -8.49 12.13
C PHE A 73 -22.94 -8.87 12.41
N ASN A 74 -22.16 -9.16 11.36
CA ASN A 74 -20.71 -9.29 11.53
C ASN A 74 -20.09 -7.88 11.68
N PRO A 75 -19.43 -7.53 12.80
CA PRO A 75 -18.80 -6.22 12.97
C PRO A 75 -17.54 -6.06 12.11
N HIS A 76 -16.95 -7.16 11.64
CA HIS A 76 -15.70 -7.21 10.87
C HIS A 76 -15.91 -7.24 9.35
N LYS A 77 -17.17 -7.17 8.87
CA LYS A 77 -17.55 -7.22 7.46
C LYS A 77 -18.90 -6.53 7.23
N SER A 78 -19.09 -5.88 6.07
CA SER A 78 -20.41 -5.33 5.73
C SER A 78 -21.48 -6.44 5.64
N LYS A 79 -22.70 -6.12 6.12
CA LYS A 79 -23.86 -7.03 6.28
C LYS A 79 -24.34 -7.79 5.03
N PHE A 80 -23.73 -7.54 3.87
CA PHE A 80 -24.11 -8.10 2.57
C PHE A 80 -22.92 -8.64 1.77
N GLY A 81 -21.75 -8.82 2.38
CA GLY A 81 -20.59 -9.43 1.70
C GLY A 81 -19.95 -8.55 0.61
N PHE A 82 -20.16 -7.24 0.68
CA PHE A 82 -19.64 -6.27 -0.29
C PHE A 82 -18.15 -5.89 -0.07
N GLY A 83 -17.56 -6.30 1.05
CA GLY A 83 -16.24 -5.85 1.52
C GLY A 83 -16.34 -5.05 2.83
N ASN A 84 -15.38 -4.16 3.07
CA ASN A 84 -15.11 -3.45 4.34
C ASN A 84 -14.59 -4.33 5.46
N TYR A 85 -13.52 -5.07 5.18
CA TYR A 85 -12.79 -5.76 6.22
C TYR A 85 -12.15 -4.75 7.17
N ASP A 86 -12.28 -5.02 8.47
CA ASP A 86 -11.62 -4.22 9.49
C ASP A 86 -10.18 -4.67 9.75
N VAL A 87 -9.54 -3.99 10.70
CA VAL A 87 -8.15 -4.23 11.05
C VAL A 87 -7.91 -5.69 11.48
N ASN A 88 -8.81 -6.34 12.22
CA ASN A 88 -8.58 -7.68 12.76
C ASN A 88 -8.48 -8.73 11.65
N VAL A 89 -9.29 -8.56 10.60
CA VAL A 89 -9.21 -9.43 9.40
C VAL A 89 -7.85 -9.27 8.74
N ILE A 90 -7.34 -8.04 8.61
CA ILE A 90 -6.01 -7.76 8.04
C ILE A 90 -4.90 -8.36 8.91
N LEU A 91 -4.97 -8.19 10.24
CA LEU A 91 -4.01 -8.75 11.18
C LEU A 91 -3.94 -10.28 11.06
N MET A 92 -5.08 -10.96 11.14
CA MET A 92 -5.15 -12.41 11.05
C MET A 92 -4.69 -12.91 9.67
N ALA A 93 -5.04 -12.21 8.59
CA ALA A 93 -4.59 -12.57 7.24
C ALA A 93 -3.07 -12.51 7.11
N LEU A 94 -2.43 -11.46 7.66
CA LEU A 94 -0.97 -11.34 7.69
C LEU A 94 -0.33 -12.44 8.53
N GLN A 95 -0.90 -12.73 9.70
CA GLN A 95 -0.42 -13.78 10.60
C GLN A 95 -0.44 -15.16 9.96
N ASN A 96 -1.49 -15.47 9.18
CA ASN A 96 -1.59 -16.71 8.41
C ASN A 96 -0.51 -16.88 7.33
N LYS A 97 0.25 -15.81 7.02
CA LYS A 97 1.38 -15.83 6.08
C LYS A 97 2.73 -15.53 6.73
N ASP A 98 2.82 -15.66 8.05
CA ASP A 98 4.04 -15.38 8.83
C ASP A 98 4.51 -13.92 8.77
N TYR A 99 3.56 -12.99 8.68
CA TYR A 99 3.79 -11.55 8.86
C TYR A 99 3.02 -11.02 10.07
N GLU A 100 3.50 -9.93 10.64
CA GLU A 100 2.83 -9.20 11.70
C GLU A 100 2.68 -7.74 11.29
N ALA A 101 1.56 -7.13 11.67
CA ALA A 101 1.36 -5.70 11.54
C ALA A 101 1.54 -5.02 12.89
N VAL A 102 2.56 -4.18 13.00
CA VAL A 102 2.80 -3.39 14.21
C VAL A 102 2.22 -2.00 14.02
N TRP A 103 1.34 -1.60 14.92
CA TRP A 103 0.79 -0.25 14.90
C TRP A 103 1.87 0.78 15.25
N PHE A 104 2.16 1.67 14.33
CA PHE A 104 3.08 2.77 14.57
C PHE A 104 2.45 3.80 15.52
N ASN A 105 3.16 4.11 16.60
CA ASN A 105 2.73 5.15 17.53
C ASN A 105 2.93 6.53 16.91
N ARG A 106 1.82 7.22 16.57
CA ARG A 106 1.82 8.55 15.95
C ARG A 106 2.57 9.65 16.72
N LYS A 107 2.89 9.43 18.00
CA LYS A 107 3.69 10.37 18.81
C LYS A 107 5.20 10.20 18.59
N LYS A 108 5.65 9.11 17.96
CA LYS A 108 7.04 8.88 17.60
C LYS A 108 7.35 9.49 16.24
N ASP A 109 8.61 9.86 16.05
CA ASP A 109 9.15 10.29 14.77
C ASP A 109 9.34 9.07 13.84
N PRO A 110 8.72 9.04 12.63
CA PRO A 110 8.92 7.97 11.64
C PRO A 110 10.38 7.72 11.27
N LYS A 111 11.26 8.72 11.40
CA LYS A 111 12.71 8.57 11.11
C LYS A 111 13.42 7.57 12.02
N ARG A 112 12.78 7.13 13.11
CA ARG A 112 13.31 6.10 14.02
C ARG A 112 13.09 4.67 13.52
N LEU A 113 12.29 4.49 12.47
CA LEU A 113 12.01 3.18 11.89
C LEU A 113 13.27 2.60 11.23
N ASN A 114 13.61 1.36 11.56
CA ASN A 114 14.62 0.60 10.80
C ASN A 114 13.99 0.06 9.51
N LEU A 115 14.08 0.85 8.43
CA LEU A 115 13.46 0.53 7.14
C LEU A 115 13.96 -0.78 6.50
N ASN A 116 15.15 -1.28 6.89
CA ASN A 116 15.76 -2.47 6.29
C ASN A 116 15.04 -3.77 6.64
N VAL A 117 14.29 -3.79 7.75
CA VAL A 117 13.56 -4.99 8.21
C VAL A 117 12.07 -4.92 7.91
N ILE A 118 11.61 -3.80 7.34
CA ILE A 118 10.20 -3.55 7.06
C ILE A 118 9.85 -4.07 5.67
N PHE A 119 8.86 -4.96 5.60
CA PHE A 119 8.35 -5.49 4.35
C PHE A 119 7.54 -4.43 3.58
N GLY A 120 6.78 -3.63 4.30
CA GLY A 120 6.07 -2.45 3.79
C GLY A 120 5.13 -1.86 4.83
N PHE A 121 4.22 -1.02 4.39
CA PHE A 121 3.27 -0.35 5.27
C PHE A 121 1.84 -0.52 4.76
N ILE A 122 0.91 -0.58 5.71
CA ILE A 122 -0.52 -0.45 5.45
C ILE A 122 -1.01 0.78 6.21
N LEU A 123 -1.71 1.68 5.54
CA LEU A 123 -2.31 2.84 6.18
C LEU A 123 -3.84 2.74 6.12
N ASN A 124 -4.49 3.17 7.20
CA ASN A 124 -5.92 3.36 7.29
C ASN A 124 -6.21 4.85 7.28
N ILE A 125 -6.60 5.39 6.13
CA ILE A 125 -6.86 6.82 5.98
C ILE A 125 -8.37 7.08 5.99
N PRO A 126 -8.86 8.19 6.59
CA PRO A 126 -10.22 8.64 6.36
C PRO A 126 -10.47 8.82 4.86
N ASN A 127 -11.64 8.40 4.40
CA ASN A 127 -12.07 8.80 3.06
C ASN A 127 -12.51 10.25 3.11
N ASP A 128 -11.99 11.07 2.19
CA ASP A 128 -12.57 12.38 1.89
C ASP A 128 -13.97 12.13 1.30
N CYS A 129 -14.94 12.04 2.20
CA CYS A 129 -16.34 12.12 1.82
C CYS A 129 -16.55 13.57 1.38
N ASP A 130 -16.46 13.83 0.08
CA ASP A 130 -17.03 15.04 -0.48
C ASP A 130 -18.49 15.11 -0.01
N PHE A 131 -18.79 16.02 0.91
CA PHE A 131 -20.16 16.32 1.34
C PHE A 131 -21.06 16.68 0.15
N TRP A 132 -20.46 16.97 -1.01
CA TRP A 132 -21.13 17.27 -2.27
C TRP A 132 -21.52 16.04 -3.11
N LYS A 133 -21.01 14.84 -2.80
CA LYS A 133 -21.40 13.61 -3.50
C LYS A 133 -22.72 13.10 -2.92
N ASN A 134 -23.81 13.35 -3.68
CA ASN A 134 -25.17 12.83 -3.58
C ASN A 134 -25.47 11.94 -2.36
N ALA A 135 -26.50 12.28 -1.58
CA ALA A 135 -26.98 11.52 -0.40
C ALA A 135 -27.14 10.00 -0.63
N LEU A 136 -27.32 9.57 -1.88
CA LEU A 136 -27.41 8.16 -2.29
C LEU A 136 -26.09 7.37 -2.14
N THR A 137 -24.92 8.00 -2.32
CA THR A 137 -23.59 7.38 -2.16
C THR A 137 -23.04 7.48 -0.73
N PHE A 138 -23.70 8.27 0.13
CA PHE A 138 -23.30 8.48 1.52
C PHE A 138 -23.42 7.20 2.36
N PHE A 139 -24.39 6.35 2.06
CA PHE A 139 -24.63 5.08 2.76
C PHE A 139 -23.74 3.92 2.30
N THR A 140 -23.04 4.08 1.17
CA THR A 140 -22.26 3.00 0.52
C THR A 140 -20.75 3.25 0.50
N SER A 141 -20.26 4.38 1.00
CA SER A 141 -18.83 4.66 1.07
C SER A 141 -18.30 4.31 2.46
N SER A 142 -17.26 3.46 2.52
CA SER A 142 -16.54 3.22 3.78
C SER A 142 -15.99 4.55 4.31
N ARG A 143 -16.09 4.79 5.62
CA ARG A 143 -15.53 6.01 6.25
C ARG A 143 -14.00 6.03 6.19
N ARG A 144 -13.37 4.88 6.01
CA ARG A 144 -11.92 4.74 5.90
C ARG A 144 -11.50 3.84 4.76
N HIS A 145 -10.25 3.96 4.38
CA HIS A 145 -9.67 3.33 3.21
C HIS A 145 -8.28 2.80 3.53
N TRP A 146 -8.06 1.56 3.10
CA TRP A 146 -6.79 0.87 3.28
C TRP A 146 -5.91 1.13 2.06
N ILE A 147 -4.69 1.60 2.30
CA ILE A 147 -3.67 1.80 1.26
C ILE A 147 -2.41 1.02 1.65
N ALA A 148 -1.68 0.55 0.64
CA ALA A 148 -0.38 -0.09 0.83
C ALA A 148 0.74 0.83 0.34
N VAL A 149 1.88 0.77 1.01
CA VAL A 149 3.13 1.41 0.60
C VAL A 149 4.24 0.36 0.62
N ARG A 150 5.01 0.26 -0.48
CA ARG A 150 6.09 -0.72 -0.60
C ARG A 150 7.31 -0.13 -1.31
N LYS A 151 8.49 -0.62 -0.93
CA LYS A 151 9.76 -0.30 -1.57
C LYS A 151 9.98 -1.22 -2.78
N PHE A 152 10.33 -0.63 -3.91
CA PHE A 152 10.85 -1.33 -5.09
C PHE A 152 12.17 -0.67 -5.46
N ASP A 153 13.21 -1.48 -5.59
CA ASP A 153 14.58 -1.00 -5.75
C ASP A 153 14.94 0.00 -4.63
N SER A 154 15.12 1.28 -4.97
CA SER A 154 15.47 2.34 -4.02
C SER A 154 14.30 3.26 -3.65
N ASN A 155 13.13 3.10 -4.26
CA ASN A 155 12.01 4.02 -4.12
C ASN A 155 10.79 3.36 -3.46
N TYR A 156 10.07 4.12 -2.65
CA TYR A 156 8.77 3.78 -2.11
C TYR A 156 7.67 4.23 -3.06
N TYR A 157 6.61 3.45 -3.12
CA TYR A 157 5.46 3.70 -3.97
C TYR A 157 4.18 3.63 -3.15
N ASN A 158 3.28 4.58 -3.41
CA ASN A 158 1.89 4.53 -2.97
C ASN A 158 1.12 3.59 -3.90
N LEU A 159 0.63 2.49 -3.34
CA LEU A 159 -0.13 1.45 -4.02
C LEU A 159 -1.62 1.50 -3.65
N ASP A 160 -2.13 2.71 -3.38
CA ASP A 160 -3.56 2.94 -3.19
C ASP A 160 -4.35 2.41 -4.40
N SER A 161 -5.21 1.44 -4.14
CA SER A 161 -6.06 0.78 -5.14
C SER A 161 -7.04 1.74 -5.84
N LYS A 162 -7.27 2.96 -5.34
CA LYS A 162 -8.03 4.02 -6.05
C LYS A 162 -7.23 4.71 -7.14
N LEU A 163 -5.90 4.59 -7.13
CA LEU A 163 -5.04 5.17 -8.16
C LEU A 163 -5.11 4.37 -9.46
N LYS A 164 -4.93 5.06 -10.59
CA LYS A 164 -4.88 4.42 -11.91
C LYS A 164 -3.65 3.52 -12.04
N GLU A 165 -2.57 3.87 -11.37
CA GLU A 165 -1.25 3.21 -11.36
C GLU A 165 -0.48 3.58 -10.07
N PRO A 166 0.57 2.83 -9.70
CA PRO A 166 1.45 3.17 -8.57
C PRO A 166 2.05 4.56 -8.70
N ILE A 167 1.98 5.36 -7.63
CA ILE A 167 2.61 6.68 -7.58
C ILE A 167 3.90 6.59 -6.78
N SER A 168 5.01 6.99 -7.37
CA SER A 168 6.29 7.08 -6.67
C SER A 168 6.22 8.13 -5.56
N ILE A 169 6.57 7.72 -4.34
CA ILE A 169 6.77 8.60 -3.19
C ILE A 169 8.21 9.15 -3.22
N GLY A 170 9.17 8.32 -3.63
CA GLY A 170 10.60 8.66 -3.66
C GLY A 170 11.40 7.82 -2.68
N GLN A 171 12.51 8.36 -2.17
CA GLN A 171 13.42 7.64 -1.28
C GLN A 171 12.98 7.78 0.20
N GLU A 172 13.84 7.40 1.13
CA GLU A 172 13.53 7.28 2.56
C GLU A 172 13.04 8.60 3.18
N GLU A 173 13.69 9.74 2.87
CA GLU A 173 13.23 11.05 3.37
C GLU A 173 11.82 11.38 2.88
N ASN A 174 11.52 11.08 1.61
CA ASN A 174 10.19 11.31 1.06
C ASN A 174 9.14 10.39 1.68
N LEU A 175 9.51 9.15 2.04
CA LEU A 175 8.64 8.25 2.78
C LEU A 175 8.33 8.83 4.16
N PHE A 176 9.33 9.32 4.90
CA PHE A 176 9.11 9.89 6.22
C PHE A 176 8.17 11.10 6.17
N ASP A 177 8.38 12.00 5.21
CA ASP A 177 7.49 13.14 4.96
C ASP A 177 6.07 12.65 4.63
N PHE A 178 5.94 11.65 3.74
CA PHE A 178 4.65 11.06 3.38
C PHE A 178 3.93 10.48 4.60
N LEU A 179 4.61 9.70 5.44
CA LEU A 179 4.02 9.12 6.65
C LEU A 179 3.62 10.21 7.65
N GLN A 180 4.49 11.19 7.88
CA GLN A 180 4.25 12.29 8.81
C GLN A 180 3.05 13.13 8.39
N THR A 181 2.93 13.47 7.11
CA THR A 181 1.79 14.21 6.55
C THR A 181 0.49 13.43 6.72
N ASN A 182 0.47 12.13 6.42
CA ASN A 182 -0.73 11.30 6.60
C ASN A 182 -1.12 11.16 8.09
N LEU A 183 -0.13 11.00 8.98
CA LEU A 183 -0.36 10.92 10.43
C LEU A 183 -0.87 12.23 11.03
N ALA A 184 -0.30 13.38 10.63
CA ALA A 184 -0.61 14.68 11.22
C ALA A 184 -1.88 15.31 10.63
N GLU A 185 -2.00 15.34 9.30
CA GLU A 185 -3.05 16.10 8.61
C GLU A 185 -4.28 15.26 8.33
N LYS A 186 -4.08 13.99 7.96
CA LYS A 186 -5.17 13.10 7.53
C LYS A 186 -5.69 12.19 8.63
N ASN A 187 -5.17 12.28 9.84
CA ASN A 187 -5.53 11.39 10.95
C ASN A 187 -5.45 9.90 10.57
N ALA A 188 -4.43 9.54 9.79
CA ALA A 188 -4.20 8.17 9.38
C ALA A 188 -3.74 7.30 10.55
N GLU A 189 -4.04 6.00 10.49
CA GLU A 189 -3.33 4.98 11.26
C GLU A 189 -2.32 4.31 10.35
N VAL A 190 -1.09 4.11 10.83
CA VAL A 190 0.00 3.49 10.07
C VAL A 190 0.36 2.17 10.73
N PHE A 191 0.37 1.10 9.94
CA PHE A 191 0.83 -0.23 10.34
C PHE A 191 2.13 -0.56 9.61
N VAL A 192 3.15 -0.91 10.36
CA VAL A 192 4.44 -1.39 9.87
C VAL A 192 4.34 -2.90 9.71
N ILE A 193 4.55 -3.40 8.49
CA ILE A 193 4.46 -4.82 8.19
C ILE A 193 5.86 -5.42 8.19
N VAL A 194 6.07 -6.43 9.02
CA VAL A 194 7.34 -7.13 9.20
C VAL A 194 7.09 -8.64 9.19
N THR A 195 8.12 -9.45 8.99
CA THR A 195 7.98 -10.90 9.20
C THR A 195 7.76 -11.19 10.68
N LYS A 196 7.13 -12.33 10.96
CA LYS A 196 6.82 -12.76 12.32
C LYS A 196 8.07 -12.90 13.19
N GLU A 197 9.19 -13.35 12.62
CA GLU A 197 10.47 -13.47 13.33
C GLU A 197 10.98 -12.10 13.78
N ILE A 198 10.93 -11.11 12.89
CA ILE A 198 11.36 -9.73 13.17
C ILE A 198 10.47 -9.08 14.22
N ALA A 199 9.15 -9.31 14.16
CA ALA A 199 8.23 -8.80 15.17
C ALA A 199 8.54 -9.38 16.58
N GLN A 200 8.81 -10.68 16.66
CA GLN A 200 9.14 -11.35 17.93
C GLN A 200 10.46 -10.85 18.51
N GLN A 201 11.49 -10.66 17.68
CA GLN A 201 12.80 -10.14 18.12
C GLN A 201 12.72 -8.73 18.72
N ASN A 202 11.82 -7.90 18.19
CA ASN A 202 11.65 -6.52 18.64
C ASN A 202 10.50 -6.34 19.65
N ASN A 203 9.94 -7.43 20.20
CA ASN A 203 8.76 -7.41 21.08
C ASN A 203 7.59 -6.58 20.52
N CYS A 204 7.38 -6.62 19.20
CA CYS A 204 6.40 -5.82 18.48
C CYS A 204 6.56 -4.30 18.69
N GLN A 205 7.78 -3.81 18.94
CA GLN A 205 8.08 -2.39 19.04
C GLN A 205 8.92 -1.94 17.85
N PHE A 206 8.34 -1.02 17.07
CA PHE A 206 9.01 -0.31 15.99
C PHE A 206 8.85 1.20 16.20
#